data_AF-A0A2V9VUC9-F1
#
_entry.id   AF-A0A2V9VUC9-F1
#
_cell.length_a   1.000
_cell.length_b   1.000
_cell.length_c   1.000
_cell.angle_alpha   90.00
_cell.angle_beta   90.00
_cell.angle_gamma   90.00
#
_symmetry.space_group_name_H-M   'P 1'
#
loop_
_entity.id
_entity.type
_entity.pdbx_description
1 polymer ?
#
loop_
_entity_poly.entity_id
_entity_poly.type
_entity_poly.pdbx_seq_one_letter_code
_entity_poly.pdbx_strand_id
1 'polypeptide(L)'
;MAQQQSSTPNAAQRLIDGASLNQILGVTPAQEQSLAVIGFNFYRQGKMNEAETVFKGLTALDEHSYYGYAGLGAVALAKRPPDLKTAYENLSKAVALNPNDPSVQANLGETLLRAGKLEDAKGPLEKAFQLDPGHNDAGANRARALVGGLNTIVQQVESRLQEQAKAGSKSN
;
A
#
# COMPACT_ATOMS: atom_id res chain seq x y z
N MET A 1 -44.52 27.93 -26.46
CA MET A 1 -43.34 28.31 -25.65
C MET A 1 -42.87 27.06 -24.91
N ALA A 2 -41.80 26.43 -25.38
CA ALA A 2 -41.23 25.24 -24.76
C ALA A 2 -40.32 25.68 -23.60
N GLN A 3 -40.77 25.48 -22.37
CA GLN A 3 -39.88 25.56 -21.22
C GLN A 3 -39.04 24.28 -21.19
N GLN A 4 -37.80 24.38 -21.68
CA GLN A 4 -36.77 23.38 -21.41
C GLN A 4 -36.51 23.41 -19.91
N GLN A 5 -37.19 22.52 -19.18
CA GLN A 5 -36.77 22.16 -17.84
C GLN A 5 -35.44 21.43 -18.00
N SER A 6 -34.35 22.15 -17.74
CA SER A 6 -33.04 21.57 -17.52
C SER A 6 -33.11 20.74 -16.25
N SER A 7 -33.61 19.50 -16.36
CA SER A 7 -33.64 18.54 -15.29
C SER A 7 -32.20 18.13 -15.00
N THR A 8 -31.50 18.85 -14.13
CA THR A 8 -30.30 18.33 -13.50
C THR A 8 -30.67 16.95 -12.95
N PRO A 9 -30.02 15.86 -13.43
CA PRO A 9 -30.39 14.52 -13.01
C PRO A 9 -30.30 14.45 -11.48
N ASN A 10 -31.33 13.88 -10.85
CA ASN A 10 -31.28 13.67 -9.41
C ASN A 10 -30.07 12.76 -9.07
N ALA A 11 -29.59 12.80 -7.83
CA ALA A 11 -28.37 12.10 -7.44
C ALA A 11 -28.40 10.59 -7.78
N ALA A 12 -29.58 9.95 -7.72
CA ALA A 12 -29.74 8.55 -8.08
C ALA A 12 -29.47 8.30 -9.57
N GLN A 13 -29.97 9.15 -10.47
CA GLN A 13 -29.69 9.02 -11.91
C GLN A 13 -28.20 9.20 -12.20
N ARG A 14 -27.54 10.16 -11.54
CA ARG A 14 -26.09 10.36 -11.70
C ARG A 14 -25.28 9.13 -11.26
N LEU A 15 -25.68 8.45 -10.17
CA LEU A 15 -25.07 7.18 -9.76
C LEU A 15 -25.25 6.09 -10.81
N ILE A 16 -26.46 5.96 -11.36
CA ILE A 16 -26.77 5.00 -12.43
C ILE A 16 -25.90 5.28 -13.67
N ASP A 17 -25.65 6.56 -13.95
CA ASP A 17 -24.80 7.01 -15.06
C ASP A 17 -23.29 6.89 -14.77
N GLY A 18 -22.91 6.33 -13.60
CA GLY A 18 -21.52 6.05 -13.23
C GLY A 18 -20.79 7.21 -12.53
N ALA A 19 -21.50 8.25 -12.09
CA ALA A 19 -20.88 9.29 -11.28
C ALA A 19 -20.47 8.74 -9.91
N SER A 20 -19.28 9.10 -9.44
CA SER A 20 -18.83 8.73 -8.09
C SER A 20 -19.57 9.52 -7.02
N LEU A 21 -19.55 9.02 -5.78
CA LEU A 21 -20.10 9.75 -4.65
C LEU A 21 -19.37 11.08 -4.42
N ASN A 22 -18.07 11.16 -4.71
CA ASN A 22 -17.33 12.43 -4.66
C ASN A 22 -17.93 13.48 -5.63
N GLN A 23 -18.32 13.06 -6.84
CA GLN A 23 -18.85 13.96 -7.87
C GLN A 23 -20.27 14.44 -7.53
N ILE A 24 -21.02 13.60 -6.83
CA ILE A 24 -22.38 13.91 -6.39
C ILE A 24 -22.37 14.83 -5.18
N LEU A 25 -21.50 14.55 -4.21
CA LEU A 25 -21.38 15.31 -2.97
C LEU A 25 -20.53 16.58 -3.13
N GLY A 26 -19.88 16.76 -4.28
CA GLY A 26 -19.01 17.91 -4.54
C GLY A 26 -17.73 17.89 -3.70
N VAL A 27 -17.23 16.70 -3.34
CA VAL A 27 -15.97 16.55 -2.61
C VAL A 27 -14.82 16.81 -3.58
N THR A 28 -14.08 17.87 -3.31
CA THR A 28 -12.91 18.27 -4.12
C THR A 28 -11.70 17.37 -3.83
N PRO A 29 -10.73 17.26 -4.76
CA PRO A 29 -9.48 16.55 -4.50
C PRO A 29 -8.72 17.06 -3.27
N ALA A 30 -8.78 18.37 -2.98
CA ALA A 30 -8.18 18.95 -1.79
C ALA A 30 -8.86 18.49 -0.49
N GLN A 31 -10.19 18.33 -0.50
CA GLN A 31 -10.93 17.77 0.63
C GLN A 31 -10.63 16.28 0.81
N GLU A 32 -10.52 15.52 -0.28
CA GLU A 32 -10.11 14.12 -0.24
C GLU A 32 -8.69 13.97 0.37
N GLN A 33 -7.74 14.78 -0.08
CA GLN A 33 -6.40 14.84 0.50
C GLN A 33 -6.43 15.20 2.00
N SER A 34 -7.28 16.14 2.39
CA SER A 34 -7.44 16.53 3.80
C SER A 34 -7.97 15.37 4.65
N LEU A 35 -8.95 14.61 4.14
CA LEU A 35 -9.44 13.40 4.79
C LEU A 35 -8.35 12.32 4.87
N ALA A 36 -7.55 12.15 3.82
CA ALA A 36 -6.40 11.23 3.84
C ALA A 36 -5.40 11.60 4.93
N VAL A 37 -5.07 12.89 5.07
CA VAL A 37 -4.18 13.38 6.15
C VAL A 37 -4.75 13.05 7.53
N ILE A 38 -6.07 13.15 7.74
CA ILE A 38 -6.72 12.75 8.99
C ILE A 38 -6.57 11.23 9.22
N GLY A 39 -6.83 10.41 8.20
CA GLY A 39 -6.68 8.96 8.27
C GLY A 39 -5.25 8.53 8.63
N PHE A 40 -4.26 9.11 7.96
CA PHE A 40 -2.84 8.85 8.26
C PHE A 40 -2.41 9.37 9.63
N ASN A 41 -3.00 10.46 10.12
CA ASN A 41 -2.80 10.91 11.50
C ASN A 41 -3.31 9.87 12.52
N PHE A 42 -4.51 9.34 12.33
CA PHE A 42 -5.02 8.27 13.19
C PHE A 42 -4.14 7.02 13.13
N TYR A 43 -3.71 6.63 11.93
CA TYR A 43 -2.79 5.50 11.75
C TYR A 43 -1.49 5.68 12.54
N ARG A 44 -0.84 6.86 12.45
CA ARG A 44 0.38 7.18 13.21
C ARG A 44 0.17 7.18 14.72
N GLN A 45 -1.04 7.51 15.18
CA GLN A 45 -1.40 7.48 16.60
C GLN A 45 -1.74 6.07 17.11
N GLY A 46 -1.72 5.04 16.26
CA GLY A 46 -2.14 3.69 16.64
C GLY A 46 -3.67 3.49 16.69
N LYS A 47 -4.45 4.52 16.32
CA LYS A 47 -5.91 4.51 16.28
C LYS A 47 -6.41 3.82 15.01
N MET A 48 -6.19 2.50 14.97
CA MET A 48 -6.35 1.70 13.76
C MET A 48 -7.81 1.64 13.28
N ASN A 49 -8.78 1.61 14.20
CA ASN A 49 -10.20 1.56 13.84
C ASN A 49 -10.67 2.88 13.19
N GLU A 50 -10.24 4.00 13.75
CA GLU A 50 -10.53 5.34 13.22
C GLU A 50 -9.85 5.55 11.87
N ALA A 51 -8.59 5.13 11.74
CA ALA A 51 -7.87 5.15 10.46
C ALA A 51 -8.60 4.30 9.41
N GLU A 52 -8.96 3.06 9.74
CA GLU A 52 -9.69 2.15 8.84
C GLU A 52 -11.02 2.77 8.39
N THR A 53 -11.75 3.41 9.31
CA THR A 53 -13.03 4.07 9.02
C THR A 53 -12.86 5.20 8.00
N VAL A 54 -11.87 6.06 8.19
CA VAL A 54 -11.59 7.16 7.25
C VAL A 54 -11.21 6.62 5.87
N PHE A 55 -10.32 5.62 5.81
CA PHE A 55 -9.87 5.08 4.52
C PHE A 55 -10.98 4.33 3.78
N LYS A 56 -11.87 3.60 4.50
CA LYS A 56 -13.09 3.02 3.90
C LYS A 56 -14.00 4.10 3.32
N GLY A 57 -14.15 5.22 4.04
CA GLY A 57 -14.88 6.38 3.55
C GLY A 57 -14.33 6.92 2.24
N LEU A 58 -12.99 7.04 2.12
CA LEU A 58 -12.35 7.48 0.89
C LEU A 58 -12.60 6.54 -0.29
N THR A 59 -12.48 5.23 -0.08
CA THR A 59 -12.79 4.24 -1.14
C THR A 59 -14.27 4.19 -1.51
N ALA A 60 -15.16 4.58 -0.60
CA ALA A 60 -16.59 4.67 -0.88
C ALA A 60 -16.94 5.96 -1.64
N LEU A 61 -16.25 7.06 -1.34
CA LEU A 61 -16.38 8.33 -2.06
C LEU A 61 -15.92 8.19 -3.52
N ASP A 62 -14.79 7.51 -3.72
CA ASP A 62 -14.20 7.26 -5.03
C ASP A 62 -13.53 5.89 -5.07
N GLU A 63 -13.95 5.05 -6.01
CA GLU A 63 -13.35 3.73 -6.24
C GLU A 63 -11.92 3.80 -6.79
N HIS A 64 -11.49 4.98 -7.24
CA HIS A 64 -10.12 5.30 -7.68
C HIS A 64 -9.34 6.07 -6.60
N SER A 65 -9.80 6.07 -5.35
CA SER A 65 -9.10 6.74 -4.25
C SER A 65 -7.78 6.04 -3.91
N TYR A 66 -6.68 6.57 -4.43
CA TYR A 66 -5.32 6.13 -4.12
C TYR A 66 -5.07 6.11 -2.60
N TYR A 67 -5.43 7.19 -1.90
CA TYR A 67 -5.19 7.33 -0.47
C TYR A 67 -6.01 6.32 0.36
N GLY A 68 -7.25 6.05 -0.06
CA GLY A 68 -8.09 5.05 0.59
C GLY A 68 -7.45 3.66 0.54
N TYR A 69 -7.03 3.21 -0.64
CA TYR A 69 -6.39 1.91 -0.79
C TYR A 69 -5.01 1.83 -0.11
N ALA A 70 -4.19 2.88 -0.23
CA ALA A 70 -2.88 2.92 0.44
C ALA A 70 -3.04 2.80 1.97
N GLY A 71 -4.01 3.53 2.54
CA GLY A 71 -4.32 3.52 3.95
C GLY A 71 -4.89 2.19 4.45
N LEU A 72 -5.86 1.61 3.74
CA LEU A 72 -6.42 0.28 4.09
C LEU A 72 -5.36 -0.81 4.04
N GLY A 73 -4.49 -0.76 3.04
CA GLY A 73 -3.35 -1.66 2.90
C GLY A 73 -2.39 -1.57 4.10
N ALA A 74 -2.02 -0.34 4.48
CA ALA A 74 -1.16 -0.10 5.64
C ALA A 74 -1.82 -0.56 6.96
N VAL A 75 -3.10 -0.26 7.17
CA VAL A 75 -3.86 -0.73 8.35
C VAL A 75 -3.87 -2.25 8.42
N ALA A 76 -4.19 -2.93 7.32
CA ALA A 76 -4.22 -4.40 7.28
C ALA A 76 -2.85 -5.03 7.60
N LEU A 77 -1.77 -4.43 7.10
CA LEU A 77 -0.40 -4.85 7.39
C LEU A 77 0.03 -4.58 8.84
N ALA A 78 -0.54 -3.57 9.49
CA ALA A 78 -0.25 -3.19 10.88
C ALA A 78 -1.01 -4.04 11.92
N LYS A 79 -2.04 -4.81 11.52
CA LYS A 79 -2.79 -5.71 12.41
C LYS A 79 -1.86 -6.77 13.05
N ARG A 80 -2.29 -7.30 14.19
CA ARG A 80 -1.58 -8.37 14.92
C ARG A 80 -2.53 -9.55 15.19
N PRO A 81 -2.43 -10.67 14.45
CA PRO A 81 -1.55 -10.88 13.29
C PRO A 81 -1.95 -10.02 12.07
N PRO A 82 -1.03 -9.79 11.10
CA PRO A 82 -1.32 -8.99 9.92
C PRO A 82 -2.31 -9.71 8.99
N ASP A 83 -3.23 -8.96 8.38
CA ASP A 83 -4.12 -9.46 7.34
C ASP A 83 -3.45 -9.27 5.98
N LEU A 84 -2.60 -10.24 5.60
CA LEU A 84 -1.78 -10.17 4.40
C LEU A 84 -2.60 -10.18 3.10
N LYS A 85 -3.77 -10.82 3.10
CA LYS A 85 -4.65 -10.86 1.94
C LYS A 85 -5.23 -9.47 1.68
N THR A 86 -5.85 -8.87 2.69
CA THR A 86 -6.41 -7.51 2.59
C THR A 86 -5.32 -6.49 2.30
N ALA A 87 -4.14 -6.62 2.92
CA ALA A 87 -3.01 -5.75 2.64
C ALA A 87 -2.60 -5.83 1.16
N TYR A 88 -2.42 -7.04 0.62
CA TYR A 88 -2.02 -7.24 -0.77
C TYR A 88 -3.04 -6.67 -1.76
N GLU A 89 -4.33 -6.96 -1.56
CA GLU A 89 -5.40 -6.49 -2.46
C GLU A 89 -5.46 -4.96 -2.52
N ASN A 90 -5.43 -4.29 -1.35
CA ASN A 90 -5.50 -2.84 -1.28
C ASN A 90 -4.20 -2.19 -1.77
N LEU A 91 -3.03 -2.70 -1.38
CA LEU A 91 -1.74 -2.16 -1.83
C LEU A 91 -1.55 -2.33 -3.34
N SER A 92 -2.01 -3.44 -3.92
CA SER A 92 -1.96 -3.66 -5.38
C SER A 92 -2.78 -2.62 -6.13
N LYS A 93 -3.99 -2.29 -5.64
CA LYS A 93 -4.80 -1.19 -6.20
C LYS A 93 -4.11 0.17 -6.03
N ALA A 94 -3.54 0.44 -4.87
CA ALA A 94 -2.81 1.68 -4.62
C ALA A 94 -1.60 1.84 -5.56
N VAL A 95 -0.84 0.77 -5.80
CA VAL A 95 0.27 0.75 -6.77
C VAL A 95 -0.23 0.97 -8.20
N ALA A 96 -1.36 0.39 -8.59
CA ALA A 96 -1.93 0.60 -9.91
C ALA A 96 -2.34 2.07 -10.14
N LEU A 97 -2.82 2.76 -9.10
CA LEU A 97 -3.22 4.17 -9.16
C LEU A 97 -2.05 5.15 -9.06
N ASN A 98 -1.05 4.84 -8.22
CA ASN A 98 0.17 5.62 -8.10
C ASN A 98 1.39 4.69 -7.94
N PRO A 99 2.05 4.32 -9.04
CA PRO A 99 3.19 3.39 -9.01
C PRO A 99 4.48 4.01 -8.44
N ASN A 100 4.52 5.33 -8.23
CA ASN A 100 5.72 6.07 -7.85
C ASN A 100 5.74 6.50 -6.38
N ASP A 101 4.86 5.94 -5.54
CA ASP A 101 4.93 6.14 -4.09
C ASP A 101 5.87 5.12 -3.43
N PRO A 102 7.01 5.54 -2.85
CA PRO A 102 7.97 4.62 -2.26
C PRO A 102 7.41 3.85 -1.05
N SER A 103 6.54 4.47 -0.26
CA SER A 103 5.94 3.87 0.93
C SER A 103 4.93 2.78 0.59
N VAL A 104 4.12 2.96 -0.46
CA VAL A 104 3.20 1.92 -0.94
C VAL A 104 3.96 0.75 -1.57
N GLN A 105 5.00 1.03 -2.37
CA GLN A 105 5.87 -0.01 -2.93
C GLN A 105 6.56 -0.84 -1.82
N ALA A 106 7.07 -0.16 -0.79
CA ALA A 106 7.66 -0.81 0.37
C ALA A 106 6.66 -1.67 1.15
N ASN A 107 5.44 -1.16 1.38
CA ASN A 107 4.40 -1.92 2.07
C ASN A 107 3.98 -3.16 1.25
N LEU A 108 3.83 -3.05 -0.08
CA LEU A 108 3.50 -4.20 -0.93
C LEU A 108 4.60 -5.26 -0.87
N GLY A 109 5.84 -4.84 -0.99
CA GLY A 109 7.01 -5.71 -0.87
C GLY A 109 7.06 -6.42 0.48
N GLU A 110 6.83 -5.71 1.58
CA GLU A 110 6.77 -6.32 2.91
C GLU A 110 5.59 -7.29 3.07
N THR A 111 4.41 -6.95 2.55
CA THR A 111 3.26 -7.86 2.56
C THR A 111 3.60 -9.18 1.88
N LEU A 112 4.28 -9.12 0.73
CA LEU A 112 4.73 -10.31 0.01
C LEU A 112 5.80 -11.09 0.78
N LEU A 113 6.77 -10.41 1.38
CA LEU A 113 7.77 -11.06 2.24
C LEU A 113 7.12 -11.80 3.42
N ARG A 114 6.21 -11.15 4.14
CA ARG A 114 5.50 -11.74 5.28
C ARG A 114 4.57 -12.88 4.85
N ALA A 115 4.14 -12.90 3.59
CA ALA A 115 3.40 -14.01 2.99
C ALA A 115 4.29 -15.15 2.49
N GLY A 116 5.62 -15.06 2.67
CA GLY A 116 6.58 -16.06 2.18
C GLY A 116 6.86 -15.98 0.68
N LYS A 117 6.34 -14.97 -0.01
CA LYS A 117 6.50 -14.77 -1.46
C LYS A 117 7.74 -13.92 -1.76
N LEU A 118 8.91 -14.48 -1.46
CA LEU A 118 10.19 -13.77 -1.53
C LEU A 118 10.51 -13.23 -2.92
N GLU A 119 10.30 -14.04 -3.97
CA GLU A 119 10.58 -13.64 -5.35
C GLU A 119 9.70 -12.49 -5.81
N ASP A 120 8.39 -12.56 -5.51
CA ASP A 120 7.43 -11.51 -5.85
C ASP A 120 7.72 -10.19 -5.12
N ALA A 121 8.31 -10.25 -3.93
CA ALA A 121 8.62 -9.07 -3.13
C ALA A 121 9.78 -8.23 -3.68
N LYS A 122 10.67 -8.81 -4.50
CA LYS A 122 11.88 -8.12 -5.00
C LYS A 122 11.52 -6.87 -5.79
N GLY A 123 10.60 -6.99 -6.75
CA GLY A 123 10.21 -5.87 -7.62
C GLY A 123 9.72 -4.63 -6.85
N PRO A 124 8.70 -4.75 -5.99
CA PRO A 124 8.22 -3.62 -5.18
C PRO A 124 9.28 -3.03 -4.25
N LEU A 125 10.10 -3.87 -3.59
CA LEU A 125 11.16 -3.38 -2.70
C LEU A 125 12.25 -2.62 -3.47
N GLU A 126 12.70 -3.15 -4.60
CA GLU A 126 13.67 -2.48 -5.48
C GLU A 126 13.12 -1.16 -6.02
N LYS A 127 11.84 -1.14 -6.41
CA LYS A 127 11.19 0.08 -6.89
C LYS A 127 11.15 1.16 -5.81
N ALA A 128 10.87 0.79 -4.56
CA ALA A 128 10.92 1.73 -3.44
C ALA A 128 12.30 2.39 -3.29
N PHE A 129 13.39 1.67 -3.55
CA PHE A 129 14.75 2.23 -3.50
C PHE A 129 15.04 3.23 -4.59
N GLN A 130 14.61 2.89 -5.81
CA GLN A 130 14.81 3.72 -6.99
C GLN A 130 14.05 5.03 -6.89
N LEU A 131 12.88 5.02 -6.24
CA LEU A 131 12.04 6.21 -6.07
C LEU A 131 12.56 7.21 -5.03
N ASP A 132 13.42 6.77 -4.10
CA ASP A 132 14.01 7.64 -3.08
C ASP A 132 15.55 7.50 -2.98
N PRO A 133 16.35 7.85 -4.00
CA PRO A 133 17.81 7.73 -3.92
C PRO A 133 18.43 8.53 -2.75
N GLY A 134 17.72 9.57 -2.28
CA GLY A 134 18.15 10.46 -1.21
C GLY A 134 17.91 9.95 0.22
N HIS A 135 17.28 8.79 0.40
CA HIS A 135 16.98 8.22 1.72
C HIS A 135 16.07 9.09 2.60
N ASN A 136 15.19 9.87 1.98
CA ASN A 136 14.29 10.78 2.68
C ASN A 136 12.95 10.12 3.04
N ASP A 137 12.56 9.07 2.33
CA ASP A 137 11.29 8.38 2.56
C ASP A 137 11.45 7.22 3.57
N ALA A 138 10.64 7.24 4.62
CA ALA A 138 10.70 6.24 5.67
C ALA A 138 10.33 4.83 5.16
N GLY A 139 9.40 4.72 4.21
CA GLY A 139 9.01 3.46 3.59
C GLY A 139 10.13 2.89 2.74
N ALA A 140 10.76 3.71 1.90
CA ALA A 140 11.94 3.30 1.13
C ALA A 140 13.09 2.85 2.05
N ASN A 141 13.39 3.60 3.11
CA ASN A 141 14.40 3.24 4.10
C ASN A 141 14.08 1.92 4.81
N ARG A 142 12.81 1.68 5.14
CA ARG A 142 12.36 0.41 5.71
C ARG A 142 12.57 -0.75 4.74
N ALA A 143 12.20 -0.57 3.47
CA ALA A 143 12.45 -1.59 2.46
C ALA A 143 13.96 -1.90 2.34
N ARG A 144 14.85 -0.91 2.47
CA ARG A 144 16.31 -1.11 2.40
C ARG A 144 16.78 -1.99 3.55
N ALA A 145 16.29 -1.73 4.75
CA ALA A 145 16.59 -2.53 5.92
C ALA A 145 16.10 -3.98 5.74
N LEU A 146 14.91 -4.19 5.17
CA LEU A 146 14.38 -5.52 4.88
C LEU A 146 15.26 -6.29 3.89
N VAL A 147 15.60 -5.67 2.75
CA VAL A 147 16.47 -6.31 1.73
C VAL A 147 17.88 -6.56 2.28
N GLY A 148 18.47 -5.60 3.00
CA GLY A 148 19.78 -5.77 3.62
C GLY A 148 19.81 -6.92 4.65
N GLY A 149 18.75 -7.05 5.45
CA GLY A 149 18.60 -8.18 6.38
C GLY A 149 18.50 -9.52 5.66
N LEU A 150 17.71 -9.60 4.59
CA LEU A 150 17.57 -10.82 3.78
C LEU A 150 18.89 -11.24 3.14
N ASN A 151 19.60 -10.30 2.51
CA ASN A 151 20.92 -10.58 1.91
C ASN A 151 21.93 -11.08 2.93
N THR A 152 21.93 -10.48 4.13
CA THR A 152 22.79 -10.93 5.23
C THR A 152 22.50 -12.38 5.62
N ILE A 153 21.22 -12.75 5.74
CA ILE A 153 20.82 -14.13 6.06
C ILE A 153 21.26 -15.09 4.96
N VAL A 154 21.04 -14.75 3.69
CA VAL A 154 21.45 -15.57 2.55
C VAL A 154 22.96 -15.83 2.58
N GLN A 155 23.78 -14.79 2.74
CA GLN A 155 25.24 -14.91 2.80
C GLN A 155 25.69 -15.81 3.98
N GLN A 156 25.05 -15.70 5.14
CA GLN A 156 25.37 -16.55 6.29
C GLN A 156 25.03 -18.01 6.03
N VAL A 157 23.90 -18.29 5.39
CA VAL A 157 23.50 -19.66 5.03
C VAL A 157 24.47 -20.25 4.02
N GLU A 158 24.81 -19.51 2.96
CA GLU A 158 25.78 -19.94 1.95
C GLU A 158 27.14 -20.25 2.56
N SER A 159 27.64 -19.38 3.45
CA SER A 159 28.91 -19.58 4.14
C SER A 159 28.92 -20.86 4.97
N ARG A 160 27.85 -21.12 5.74
CA ARG A 160 27.71 -22.35 6.54
C ARG A 160 27.66 -23.62 5.67
N LEU A 161 26.98 -23.57 4.53
CA LEU A 161 26.91 -24.71 3.60
C LEU A 161 28.29 -25.01 2.99
N GLN A 162 29.06 -23.99 2.65
CA GLN A 162 30.44 -24.16 2.16
C GLN A 162 31.38 -24.74 3.22
N GLU A 163 31.26 -24.32 4.47
CA GLU A 163 32.05 -24.87 5.58
C GLU A 163 31.74 -26.36 5.82
N GLN A 164 30.46 -26.74 5.81
CA GLN A 164 30.03 -28.13 5.96
C GLN A 164 30.55 -29.01 4.82
N ALA A 165 30.49 -28.53 3.57
CA ALA A 165 31.01 -29.25 2.41
C ALA A 165 32.53 -29.51 2.53
N LYS A 166 33.30 -28.51 2.99
CA LYS A 166 34.76 -28.64 3.22
C LYS A 166 35.10 -29.58 4.38
N ALA A 167 34.28 -29.61 5.42
CA ALA A 167 34.47 -30.51 6.56
C ALA A 167 34.21 -31.97 6.17
N GLY A 168 33.12 -32.24 5.42
CA GLY A 168 32.79 -33.58 4.95
C GLY A 168 33.83 -34.17 3.98
N SER A 169 34.47 -33.35 3.16
CA SER A 169 35.54 -33.80 2.23
C SER A 169 36.87 -34.15 2.91
N LYS A 170 37.08 -33.75 4.17
CA LYS A 170 38.32 -34.04 4.93
C LYS A 170 38.19 -35.26 5.84
N SER A 171 36.99 -35.84 5.95
CA SER A 171 36.68 -36.96 6.84
C SER A 171 36.51 -38.29 6.11
N ASN A 172 36.76 -38.33 4.79
CA ASN A 172 36.72 -39.50 3.91
C ASN A 172 38.12 -39.74 3.33
#